data_AF-A0A1F8LMH6-F1
#
_entry.id   AF-A0A1F8LMH6-F1
#
_cell.length_a   1.000
_cell.length_b   1.000
_cell.length_c   1.000
_cell.angle_alpha   90.00
_cell.angle_beta   90.00
_cell.angle_gamma   90.00
#
_symmetry.space_group_name_H-M   'P 1'
#
loop_
_entity.id
_entity.type
_entity.pdbx_description
1 polymer ?
#
loop_
_entity_poly.entity_id
_entity_poly.type
_entity_poly.pdbx_seq_one_letter_code
_entity_poly.pdbx_strand_id
1 'polypeptide(L)' 'MKFLRIFIPVLVTAGLTVLCIFVARWLTGMVPDGEWADLIKAAIIVFVVASALITVAWSAYFTYIIRNTMKR' A
#
# COMPACT_ATOMS: atom_id res chain seq x y z
N MET A 1 -25.40 -6.95 -1.61
CA MET A 1 -24.17 -7.38 -2.34
C MET A 1 -23.36 -6.24 -2.97
N LYS A 2 -23.98 -5.19 -3.55
CA LYS A 2 -23.24 -4.05 -4.15
C LYS A 2 -22.37 -3.29 -3.14
N PHE A 3 -22.88 -3.07 -1.92
CA PHE A 3 -22.19 -2.32 -0.86
C PHE A 3 -20.94 -3.04 -0.35
N LEU A 4 -21.03 -4.34 0.00
CA LEU A 4 -19.87 -5.16 0.39
C LEU A 4 -18.76 -5.17 -0.68
N ARG A 5 -19.15 -5.14 -1.97
CA ARG A 5 -18.21 -5.11 -3.10
C ARG A 5 -17.35 -3.85 -3.19
N ILE A 6 -17.80 -2.74 -2.60
CA ILE A 6 -17.08 -1.46 -2.56
C ILE A 6 -16.42 -1.28 -1.20
N PHE A 7 -17.13 -1.66 -0.14
CA PHE A 7 -16.70 -1.47 1.23
C PHE A 7 -15.44 -2.28 1.57
N ILE A 8 -15.36 -3.54 1.13
CA ILE A 8 -14.17 -4.39 1.38
C ILE A 8 -12.90 -3.78 0.75
N PRO A 9 -12.85 -3.46 -0.55
CA PRO A 9 -11.64 -2.90 -1.14
C PRO A 9 -11.29 -1.53 -0.54
N VAL A 10 -12.27 -0.67 -0.24
CA VAL A 10 -12.00 0.61 0.42
C VAL A 10 -11.40 0.41 1.80
N LEU A 11 -11.93 -0.52 2.60
CA LEU A 11 -11.44 -0.80 3.94
C LEU A 11 -10.03 -1.41 3.92
N VAL A 12 -9.76 -2.30 2.96
CA VAL A 12 -8.41 -2.87 2.74
C VAL A 12 -7.43 -1.80 2.29
N THR A 13 -7.82 -0.92 1.37
CA THR A 13 -6.96 0.20 0.93
C THR A 13 -6.65 1.14 2.10
N ALA A 14 -7.67 1.57 2.86
CA ALA A 14 -7.46 2.43 4.01
C ALA A 14 -6.55 1.78 5.07
N GLY A 15 -6.76 0.49 5.36
CA GLY A 15 -5.91 -0.27 6.27
C GLY A 15 -4.45 -0.36 5.80
N LEU A 16 -4.25 -0.68 4.51
CA LEU A 16 -2.91 -0.72 3.90
C LEU A 16 -2.23 0.65 3.92
N THR A 17 -2.97 1.73 3.65
CA THR A 17 -2.41 3.10 3.70
C THR A 17 -1.89 3.43 5.09
N VAL A 18 -2.67 3.16 6.15
CA VAL A 18 -2.24 3.40 7.54
C VAL A 18 -1.01 2.55 7.88
N LEU A 19 -0.99 1.29 7.46
CA LEU A 19 0.12 0.38 7.70
C LEU A 19 1.39 0.85 6.98
N CYS A 20 1.29 1.29 5.73
CA CYS A 20 2.41 1.89 4.99
C CYS A 20 2.95 3.15 5.66
N ILE A 21 2.08 4.04 6.16
CA ILE A 21 2.52 5.23 6.91
C ILE A 21 3.31 4.83 8.16
N PHE A 22 2.82 3.85 8.91
CA PHE A 22 3.49 3.35 10.11
C PHE A 22 4.86 2.76 9.77
N VAL A 23 4.93 1.92 8.73
CA VAL A 23 6.18 1.31 8.25
C VAL A 23 7.17 2.37 7.77
N ALA A 24 6.73 3.35 6.98
CA ALA A 24 7.60 4.44 6.53
C ALA A 24 8.16 5.24 7.71
N ARG A 25 7.32 5.59 8.68
CA ARG A 25 7.75 6.33 9.88
C ARG A 25 8.72 5.51 10.74
N TRP A 26 8.48 4.21 10.88
CA TRP A 26 9.33 3.32 11.63
C TRP A 26 10.69 3.14 10.96
N LEU A 27 10.73 2.85 9.66
CA LEU A 27 11.96 2.68 8.89
C LEU A 27 12.79 3.97 8.83
N THR A 28 12.15 5.12 8.61
CA THR A 28 12.85 6.42 8.60
C THR A 28 13.41 6.78 9.98
N GLY A 29 12.74 6.38 11.07
CA GLY A 29 13.22 6.56 12.44
C GLY A 29 14.41 5.65 12.80
N MET A 30 14.67 4.59 12.04
CA MET A 30 15.84 3.72 12.21
C MET A 30 17.08 4.23 11.48
N VAL A 31 16.94 5.24 10.61
CA VAL A 31 18.07 5.80 9.87
C VAL A 31 18.87 6.70 10.81
N PRO A 32 20.13 6.34 11.14
CA PRO A 32 20.97 7.16 11.99
C PRO A 32 21.33 8.48 11.31
N ASP A 33 21.62 9.50 12.10
CA ASP A 33 22.00 10.81 11.58
C ASP A 33 23.37 10.75 10.89
N GLY A 34 23.47 11.39 9.73
CA GLY A 34 24.66 11.39 8.87
C GLY A 34 24.40 12.11 7.55
N GLU A 35 25.44 12.37 6.77
CA GLU A 35 25.34 13.14 5.51
C GLU A 35 24.36 12.54 4.50
N TRP A 36 24.16 11.22 4.55
CA TRP A 36 23.25 10.49 3.66
C TRP A 36 21.87 10.21 4.26
N ALA A 37 21.62 10.63 5.50
CA ALA A 37 20.41 10.27 6.23
C ALA A 37 19.14 10.73 5.51
N ASP A 38 19.13 11.95 4.97
CA ASP A 38 17.97 12.49 4.26
C ASP A 38 17.71 11.77 2.93
N LEU A 39 18.77 11.38 2.22
CA LEU A 39 18.63 10.62 0.97
C LEU A 39 18.02 9.23 1.23
N ILE A 40 18.50 8.54 2.28
CA ILE A 40 18.00 7.21 2.67
C ILE A 40 16.55 7.32 3.14
N LYS A 41 16.21 8.32 3.97
CA LYS A 41 14.84 8.57 4.42
C LYS A 41 13.90 8.84 3.24
N ALA A 42 14.33 9.66 2.27
CA ALA A 42 13.56 9.91 1.05
C ALA A 42 13.37 8.64 0.20
N ALA A 43 14.42 7.84 0.02
CA ALA A 43 14.34 6.58 -0.71
C ALA A 43 13.37 5.58 -0.06
N ILE A 44 13.36 5.49 1.27
CA ILE A 44 12.41 4.67 2.03
C ILE A 44 10.97 5.11 1.75
N ILE A 45 10.70 6.42 1.78
CA ILE A 45 9.35 6.95 1.50
C ILE A 45 8.91 6.59 0.08
N VAL A 46 9.77 6.80 -0.93
CA VAL A 46 9.47 6.46 -2.32
C VAL A 46 9.21 4.96 -2.47
N PHE A 47 10.03 4.12 -1.84
CA PHE A 47 9.87 2.67 -1.87
C PHE A 47 8.55 2.20 -1.26
N VAL A 48 8.17 2.77 -0.12
CA VAL A 48 6.89 2.45 0.55
C VAL A 48 5.71 2.89 -0.29
N VAL A 49 5.76 4.09 -0.89
CA VAL A 49 4.70 4.59 -1.79
C VAL A 49 4.58 3.70 -3.03
N ALA A 50 5.69 3.34 -3.67
CA ALA A 50 5.69 2.46 -4.83
C ALA A 50 5.10 1.09 -4.49
N SER A 51 5.50 0.52 -3.35
CA SER A 51 4.95 -0.75 -2.86
C SER A 51 3.45 -0.67 -2.61
N ALA A 52 2.97 0.41 -1.98
CA ALA A 52 1.54 0.62 -1.74
C ALA A 52 0.74 0.68 -3.05
N LEU A 53 1.24 1.41 -4.06
CA LEU A 53 0.60 1.49 -5.38
C LEU A 53 0.51 0.12 -6.05
N ILE A 54 1.58 -0.68 -5.99
CA ILE A 54 1.60 -2.05 -6.53
C ILE A 54 0.56 -2.92 -5.82
N THR A 55 0.48 -2.87 -4.49
CA THR A 55 -0.50 -3.66 -3.73
C THR A 55 -1.95 -3.27 -4.06
N VAL A 56 -2.23 -1.97 -4.23
CA VAL A 56 -3.56 -1.49 -4.64
C VAL A 56 -3.90 -1.95 -6.05
N ALA A 57 -2.97 -1.83 -7.00
CA ALA A 57 -3.15 -2.31 -8.37
C ALA A 57 -3.42 -3.83 -8.40
N TRP A 58 -2.69 -4.60 -7.60
CA TRP A 58 -2.89 -6.04 -7.48
C TRP A 58 -4.27 -6.40 -6.90
N SER A 59 -4.72 -5.68 -5.86
CA SER A 59 -6.05 -5.88 -5.27
C SER A 59 -7.18 -5.62 -6.27
N ALA A 60 -7.04 -4.57 -7.10
CA ALA A 60 -7.99 -4.26 -8.16
C ALA A 60 -8.02 -5.36 -9.23
N TYR A 61 -6.83 -5.85 -9.65
CA TYR A 61 -6.70 -6.94 -10.61
C TYR A 61 -7.32 -8.25 -10.10
N PHE A 62 -7.06 -8.62 -8.84
CA PHE A 62 -7.63 -9.82 -8.22
C PHE A 62 -9.16 -9.74 -8.16
N THR A 63 -9.70 -8.56 -7.81
CA THR A 63 -11.14 -8.30 -7.80
C THR A 63 -11.75 -8.45 -9.20
N TYR A 64 -11.04 -8.00 -10.24
CA TYR A 64 -11.46 -8.18 -11.62
C TYR A 64 -11.48 -9.66 -12.03
N ILE A 65 -10.43 -10.43 -11.71
CA ILE A 65 -10.37 -11.87 -12.01
C ILE A 65 -11.53 -12.61 -11.33
N ILE A 66 -11.72 -12.44 -10.01
CA ILE A 66 -12.80 -13.13 -9.29
C ILE A 66 -14.15 -12.82 -9.92
N ARG A 67 -14.38 -11.55 -10.30
CA ARG A 67 -15.62 -11.14 -10.97
C ARG A 67 -15.81 -11.83 -12.32
N ASN A 68 -14.73 -11.99 -13.08
CA ASN A 68 -14.78 -12.65 -14.38
C ASN A 68 -15.01 -14.16 -14.24
N THR A 69 -14.38 -14.79 -13.24
CA THR A 69 -14.57 -16.22 -12.95
C THR A 69 -16.00 -16.54 -12.51
N MET A 70 -16.62 -15.73 -11.65
CA MET A 70 -18.01 -15.96 -11.22
C MET A 70 -19.08 -15.65 -12.28
N LYS A 71 -18.70 -15.00 -13.38
CA LYS A 71 -19.61 -14.70 -14.51
C LYS A 71 -19.60 -15.78 -15.58
N ARG A 72 -18.59 -16.66 -15.59
CA ARG A 72 -18.58 -17.91 -16.36
C ARG A 72 -19.25 -19.00 -15.55
#